data_AF-A0A9X3P8W0-F1
#
_entry.id   AF-A0A9X3P8W0-F1
#
_cell.length_a   1.000
_cell.length_b   1.000
_cell.length_c   1.000
_cell.angle_alpha   90.00
_cell.angle_beta   90.00
_cell.angle_gamma   90.00
#
_symmetry.space_group_name_H-M   'P 1'
#
loop_
_entity.id
_entity.type
_entity.pdbx_description
1 polymer ?
#
loop_
_entity_poly.entity_id
_entity_poly.type
_entity_poly.pdbx_seq_one_letter_code
_entity_poly.pdbx_strand_id
1 'polypeptide(L)'
;MLSGQESGDEGPEPTASGDGGSGDGTSEEDPAEPGAGVPGDAAEEGDGPAVFLTEPVRRRAVEIAAVAMPGLGPGKVPARLRRFLKFSPVKRAKLAKSELVVALASDTAFREDLAEVLTSTDSPLIGAIATGGEVSPMADPAEVAALAYLLRPEGWRELIATATQAVPETAEAPVAERAPEGDPKRLAALEKENGKLRGALAEQRSAASVLQEELRRMRRELKDAEDRAAKAAGDLAAERGRLKHLDTERRSERRRLESEVESMKTQLERVRKADREHERLTSARLWLLMETLSGTATGLRRELGLEPVGDRPADYIADELCAEPEERTAEGSRGLDQTDPQRLDHLLSLPNPHLIVDGYNVTISAWGETLTLEQQRNRLVQGLGAVAAQTNAEITVVFDGADAIFGAKPSARGVRVLFSAKGQIADDVVVELARVEPEGRPVIVVSSDQEVAMRVRREGAYPVPSPLLVRWLQRS
;
A
#
# COMPACT_ATOMS: atom_id res chain seq x y z
N MET A 1 -31.51 -15.20 35.51
CA MET A 1 -30.70 -16.43 35.56
C MET A 1 -29.70 -16.37 34.43
N LEU A 2 -28.41 -16.58 34.72
CA LEU A 2 -27.28 -16.77 33.79
C LEU A 2 -26.92 -15.59 32.86
N SER A 3 -25.65 -15.26 32.54
CA SER A 3 -24.35 -15.38 33.23
C SER A 3 -23.28 -14.66 32.39
N GLY A 4 -22.21 -14.11 33.00
CA GLY A 4 -21.05 -13.48 32.30
C GLY A 4 -21.24 -11.97 31.99
N GLN A 5 -20.41 -11.00 32.41
CA GLN A 5 -19.01 -11.01 32.88
C GLN A 5 -18.06 -11.46 31.74
N GLU A 6 -17.12 -10.65 31.23
CA GLU A 6 -16.13 -9.86 31.98
C GLU A 6 -15.56 -8.61 31.24
N SER A 7 -14.98 -7.71 32.05
CA SER A 7 -14.13 -6.51 31.88
C SER A 7 -13.39 -6.11 30.57
N GLY A 8 -13.22 -4.79 30.41
CA GLY A 8 -11.92 -4.11 30.12
C GLY A 8 -11.67 -3.70 28.67
N ASP A 9 -11.00 -2.58 28.34
CA ASP A 9 -10.28 -1.57 29.14
C ASP A 9 -10.20 -0.21 28.39
N GLU A 10 -9.71 0.84 29.05
CA GLU A 10 -9.46 2.21 28.54
C GLU A 10 -8.38 2.25 27.42
N GLY A 11 -8.16 3.28 26.60
CA GLY A 11 -8.73 4.63 26.45
C GLY A 11 -8.09 5.34 25.21
N PRO A 12 -8.44 6.60 24.88
CA PRO A 12 -8.02 7.23 23.62
C PRO A 12 -6.90 8.31 23.73
N GLU A 13 -6.46 8.75 22.55
CA GLU A 13 -5.74 10.00 22.17
C GLU A 13 -4.21 10.00 21.93
N PRO A 14 -3.76 10.62 20.81
CA PRO A 14 -2.37 10.99 20.56
C PRO A 14 -2.10 12.49 20.80
N THR A 15 -0.88 12.87 21.14
CA THR A 15 -0.38 14.26 21.03
C THR A 15 1.00 14.30 20.37
N ALA A 16 1.36 15.45 19.81
CA ALA A 16 2.53 15.64 18.95
C ALA A 16 3.20 17.01 19.17
N SER A 17 4.39 17.17 18.57
CA SER A 17 5.00 18.45 18.11
C SER A 17 5.84 19.29 19.08
N GLY A 18 6.89 19.92 18.53
CA GLY A 18 7.83 20.88 19.16
C GLY A 18 9.24 20.29 19.33
N ASP A 19 10.25 20.44 18.47
CA ASP A 19 10.69 21.47 17.50
C ASP A 19 11.61 22.59 18.06
N GLY A 20 12.64 22.96 17.28
CA GLY A 20 13.67 23.98 17.57
C GLY A 20 14.86 23.53 18.45
N GLY A 21 16.12 23.93 18.23
CA GLY A 21 16.68 24.77 17.16
C GLY A 21 18.17 25.15 17.42
N SER A 22 18.90 25.42 16.34
CA SER A 22 20.34 25.72 16.13
C SER A 22 21.12 26.69 17.06
N GLY A 23 22.47 26.63 16.96
CA GLY A 23 23.49 27.62 17.40
C GLY A 23 24.57 26.97 18.28
N ASP A 24 25.84 26.78 17.92
CA ASP A 24 26.91 27.56 17.24
C ASP A 24 27.63 28.62 18.10
N GLY A 25 28.98 28.57 18.07
CA GLY A 25 29.91 29.66 18.38
C GLY A 25 30.36 29.95 19.83
N THR A 26 31.65 29.70 20.13
CA THR A 26 32.64 30.66 20.75
C THR A 26 32.36 31.29 22.15
N SER A 27 33.29 31.52 23.09
CA SER A 27 34.76 31.53 23.17
C SER A 27 35.27 31.35 24.64
N GLU A 28 36.59 31.14 24.78
CA GLU A 28 37.53 31.78 25.74
C GLU A 28 37.53 31.54 27.27
N GLU A 29 38.80 31.52 27.75
CA GLU A 29 39.37 31.90 29.05
C GLU A 29 39.50 30.91 30.24
N ASP A 30 40.75 30.88 30.71
CA ASP A 30 41.46 30.20 31.80
C ASP A 30 42.43 31.30 32.34
N PRO A 31 43.12 31.28 33.50
CA PRO A 31 43.08 30.38 34.67
C PRO A 31 43.11 31.11 36.06
N ALA A 32 43.39 30.36 37.14
CA ALA A 32 44.24 30.69 38.33
C ALA A 32 43.63 30.72 39.77
N GLU A 33 44.03 29.72 40.58
CA GLU A 33 44.43 29.65 42.03
C GLU A 33 43.80 30.54 43.14
N PRO A 34 44.03 30.31 44.48
CA PRO A 34 44.66 29.20 45.26
C PRO A 34 43.64 28.55 46.27
N GLY A 35 43.94 27.76 47.32
CA GLY A 35 45.15 27.07 47.85
C GLY A 35 45.04 26.74 49.38
N ALA A 36 45.99 25.95 49.93
CA ALA A 36 46.14 25.49 51.35
C ALA A 36 45.07 24.49 51.92
N GLY A 37 45.41 23.49 52.75
CA GLY A 37 46.70 23.16 53.39
C GLY A 37 46.83 21.71 53.93
N VAL A 38 47.94 21.46 54.63
CA VAL A 38 48.57 20.20 55.12
C VAL A 38 49.04 20.48 56.58
N PRO A 39 49.30 19.54 57.54
CA PRO A 39 49.62 18.10 57.44
C PRO A 39 48.88 17.15 58.42
N GLY A 40 49.20 15.84 58.31
CA GLY A 40 49.08 14.84 59.38
C GLY A 40 50.02 13.67 59.11
N ASP A 41 51.20 13.67 59.75
CA ASP A 41 52.24 12.65 59.58
C ASP A 41 52.04 11.49 60.56
N ALA A 42 52.24 10.26 60.07
CA ALA A 42 52.17 9.03 60.86
C ALA A 42 53.01 7.95 60.17
N ALA A 43 54.32 8.01 60.37
CA ALA A 43 55.23 6.93 60.01
C ALA A 43 55.05 5.74 60.97
N GLU A 44 54.78 4.55 60.43
CA GLU A 44 55.07 3.29 61.11
C GLU A 44 56.25 2.58 60.43
N GLU A 45 57.10 1.98 61.26
CA GLU A 45 58.39 1.40 60.88
C GLU A 45 58.24 0.00 60.28
N GLY A 46 59.16 -0.40 59.38
CA GLY A 46 59.11 -1.75 58.82
C GLY A 46 60.18 -2.13 57.78
N ASP A 47 61.28 -1.38 57.67
CA ASP A 47 62.37 -1.76 56.76
C ASP A 47 63.12 -3.00 57.29
N GLY A 48 62.87 -4.14 56.67
CA GLY A 48 63.59 -5.40 56.92
C GLY A 48 64.59 -5.67 55.81
N PRO A 49 65.77 -6.26 56.10
CA PRO A 49 66.90 -6.28 55.19
C PRO A 49 66.58 -6.88 53.82
N ALA A 50 67.15 -6.27 52.77
CA ALA A 50 66.94 -6.63 51.38
C ALA A 50 67.27 -8.12 51.13
N VAL A 51 66.24 -8.91 50.78
CA VAL A 51 66.39 -10.34 50.51
C VAL A 51 67.04 -10.54 49.13
N PHE A 52 68.31 -10.95 49.13
CA PHE A 52 69.05 -11.26 47.91
C PHE A 52 68.62 -12.62 47.33
N LEU A 53 67.74 -12.60 46.32
CA LEU A 53 67.38 -13.79 45.54
C LEU A 53 68.52 -14.20 44.60
N THR A 54 68.87 -15.50 44.61
CA THR A 54 69.77 -16.12 43.63
C THR A 54 69.18 -16.06 42.22
N GLU A 55 70.02 -16.10 41.19
CA GLU A 55 69.55 -15.97 39.79
C GLU A 55 68.56 -17.08 39.35
N PRO A 56 68.68 -18.36 39.77
CA PRO A 56 67.66 -19.38 39.51
C PRO A 56 66.29 -19.01 40.09
N VAL A 57 66.24 -18.55 41.34
CA VAL A 57 64.99 -18.15 42.02
C VAL A 57 64.40 -16.89 41.39
N ARG A 58 65.24 -15.89 41.08
CA ARG A 58 64.81 -14.67 40.35
C ARG A 58 64.19 -15.00 39.00
N ARG A 59 64.83 -15.90 38.24
CA ARG A 59 64.30 -16.38 36.96
C ARG A 59 62.95 -17.09 37.14
N ARG A 60 62.84 -17.99 38.11
CA ARG A 60 61.61 -18.76 38.34
C ARG A 60 60.45 -17.85 38.80
N ALA A 61 60.72 -16.87 39.66
CA ALA A 61 59.72 -15.86 40.06
C ALA A 61 59.20 -15.02 38.87
N VAL A 62 60.08 -14.65 37.92
CA VAL A 62 59.67 -13.95 36.68
C VAL A 62 58.82 -14.85 35.77
N GLU A 63 59.16 -16.13 35.66
CA GLU A 63 58.38 -17.10 34.88
C GLU A 63 56.97 -17.29 35.47
N ILE A 64 56.85 -17.48 36.79
CA ILE A 64 55.56 -17.61 37.50
C ILE A 64 54.74 -16.32 37.39
N ALA A 65 55.34 -15.15 37.66
CA ALA A 65 54.64 -13.88 37.55
C ALA A 65 54.18 -13.58 36.11
N ALA A 66 54.93 -13.99 35.09
CA ALA A 66 54.52 -13.85 33.69
C ALA A 66 53.32 -14.74 33.31
N VAL A 67 53.12 -15.87 34.01
CA VAL A 67 51.94 -16.75 33.85
C VAL A 67 50.72 -16.17 34.59
N ALA A 68 50.88 -15.64 35.81
CA ALA A 68 49.78 -15.12 36.63
C ALA A 68 49.29 -13.71 36.23
N MET A 69 50.16 -12.86 35.68
CA MET A 69 49.84 -11.46 35.31
C MET A 69 48.57 -11.24 34.44
N PRO A 70 48.18 -12.07 33.45
CA PRO A 70 46.96 -11.85 32.69
C PRO A 70 45.66 -12.21 33.46
N GLY A 71 45.74 -12.83 34.63
CA GLY A 71 44.59 -12.97 35.54
C GLY A 71 44.21 -11.68 36.27
N LEU A 72 45.10 -10.68 36.24
CA LEU A 72 44.87 -9.36 36.82
C LEU A 72 44.01 -8.49 35.90
N GLY A 73 43.05 -7.77 36.50
CA GLY A 73 42.31 -6.72 35.80
C GLY A 73 43.25 -5.64 35.25
N PRO A 74 42.94 -5.01 34.09
CA PRO A 74 43.87 -4.12 33.38
C PRO A 74 44.30 -2.88 34.17
N GLY A 75 43.54 -2.49 35.21
CA GLY A 75 43.91 -1.44 36.16
C GLY A 75 45.00 -1.86 37.17
N LYS A 76 44.95 -3.11 37.66
CA LYS A 76 45.88 -3.71 38.64
C LYS A 76 47.29 -3.97 38.08
N VAL A 77 47.46 -4.02 36.75
CA VAL A 77 48.77 -4.22 36.11
C VAL A 77 49.53 -2.89 35.95
N PRO A 78 50.80 -2.77 36.40
CA PRO A 78 51.63 -1.58 36.22
C PRO A 78 51.78 -1.14 34.76
N ALA A 79 51.77 0.17 34.51
CA ALA A 79 51.70 0.74 33.17
C ALA A 79 52.80 0.23 32.21
N ARG A 80 54.03 0.03 32.70
CA ARG A 80 55.17 -0.50 31.91
C ARG A 80 54.98 -1.96 31.47
N LEU A 81 54.18 -2.72 32.21
CA LEU A 81 53.94 -4.15 31.98
C LEU A 81 52.73 -4.42 31.05
N ARG A 82 51.74 -3.52 31.00
CA ARG A 82 50.52 -3.68 30.17
C ARG A 82 50.81 -4.04 28.70
N ARG A 83 51.84 -3.44 28.10
CA ARG A 83 52.26 -3.72 26.70
C ARG A 83 52.66 -5.18 26.44
N PHE A 84 52.99 -5.94 27.49
CA PHE A 84 53.42 -7.33 27.38
C PHE A 84 52.28 -8.35 27.60
N LEU A 85 51.09 -7.93 28.03
CA LEU A 85 49.92 -8.80 28.23
C LEU A 85 49.48 -9.54 26.96
N LYS A 86 49.81 -9.01 25.77
CA LYS A 86 49.53 -9.61 24.47
C LYS A 86 50.48 -10.75 24.04
N PHE A 87 51.57 -10.98 24.78
CA PHE A 87 52.54 -12.05 24.45
C PHE A 87 52.26 -13.33 25.24
N SER A 88 52.56 -14.48 24.62
CA SER A 88 52.51 -15.79 25.29
C SER A 88 53.46 -15.85 26.50
N PRO A 89 53.19 -16.69 27.52
CA PRO A 89 53.91 -16.65 28.80
C PRO A 89 55.45 -16.72 28.65
N VAL A 90 55.96 -17.64 27.81
CA VAL A 90 57.40 -17.77 27.54
C VAL A 90 58.01 -16.52 26.91
N LYS A 91 57.30 -15.87 25.97
CA LYS A 91 57.76 -14.61 25.37
C LYS A 91 57.66 -13.44 26.35
N ARG A 92 56.66 -13.45 27.23
CA ARG A 92 56.45 -12.44 28.27
C ARG A 92 57.56 -12.49 29.33
N ALA A 93 57.86 -13.68 29.86
CA ALA A 93 58.97 -13.88 30.80
C ALA A 93 60.33 -13.43 30.23
N LYS A 94 60.57 -13.66 28.93
CA LYS A 94 61.80 -13.23 28.25
C LYS A 94 61.85 -11.72 27.97
N LEU A 95 60.78 -11.12 27.43
CA LEU A 95 60.76 -9.71 27.00
C LEU A 95 60.52 -8.72 28.15
N ALA A 96 59.81 -9.14 29.19
CA ALA A 96 59.50 -8.30 30.35
C ALA A 96 60.44 -8.55 31.55
N LYS A 97 61.51 -9.37 31.42
CA LYS A 97 62.36 -9.80 32.55
C LYS A 97 62.78 -8.63 33.47
N SER A 98 63.32 -7.55 32.90
CA SER A 98 63.79 -6.39 33.67
C SER A 98 62.65 -5.66 34.37
N GLU A 99 61.57 -5.34 33.64
CA GLU A 99 60.40 -4.62 34.15
C GLU A 99 59.66 -5.44 35.23
N LEU A 100 59.59 -6.77 35.07
CA LEU A 100 59.03 -7.70 36.07
C LEU A 100 59.88 -7.74 37.33
N VAL A 101 61.21 -7.85 37.22
CA VAL A 101 62.11 -7.84 38.38
C VAL A 101 62.01 -6.52 39.15
N VAL A 102 61.89 -5.38 38.45
CA VAL A 102 61.69 -4.07 39.09
C VAL A 102 60.33 -3.99 39.78
N ALA A 103 59.23 -4.30 39.08
CA ALA A 103 57.89 -4.26 39.66
C ALA A 103 57.74 -5.19 40.87
N LEU A 104 58.23 -6.42 40.77
CA LEU A 104 58.23 -7.38 41.89
C LEU A 104 59.14 -6.96 43.06
N ALA A 105 60.03 -5.98 42.90
CA ALA A 105 60.82 -5.41 43.98
C ALA A 105 60.16 -4.15 44.59
N SER A 106 59.72 -3.20 43.76
CA SER A 106 59.25 -1.88 44.22
C SER A 106 57.75 -1.79 44.54
N ASP A 107 56.90 -2.60 43.92
CA ASP A 107 55.44 -2.45 43.96
C ASP A 107 54.82 -3.46 44.94
N THR A 108 54.21 -2.99 46.04
CA THR A 108 53.52 -3.82 47.04
C THR A 108 52.16 -4.30 46.53
N ALA A 109 51.32 -3.38 46.07
CA ALA A 109 49.97 -3.67 45.59
C ALA A 109 50.00 -4.68 44.43
N PHE A 110 50.91 -4.51 43.46
CA PHE A 110 51.05 -5.47 42.36
C PHE A 110 51.45 -6.88 42.82
N ARG A 111 52.21 -7.02 43.92
CA ARG A 111 52.53 -8.33 44.49
C ARG A 111 51.34 -8.95 45.22
N GLU A 112 50.62 -8.17 46.01
CA GLU A 112 49.43 -8.62 46.75
C GLU A 112 48.34 -9.08 45.78
N ASP A 113 48.08 -8.29 44.73
CA ASP A 113 47.19 -8.65 43.62
C ASP A 113 47.64 -9.94 42.89
N LEU A 114 48.94 -10.12 42.68
CA LEU A 114 49.48 -11.33 42.06
C LEU A 114 49.41 -12.55 43.00
N ALA A 115 49.56 -12.34 44.30
CA ALA A 115 49.39 -13.37 45.33
C ALA A 115 47.92 -13.82 45.41
N GLU A 116 46.96 -12.89 45.36
CA GLU A 116 45.52 -13.18 45.25
C GLU A 116 45.24 -14.13 44.06
N VAL A 117 45.70 -13.76 42.85
CA VAL A 117 45.53 -14.60 41.65
C VAL A 117 46.22 -15.96 41.79
N LEU A 118 47.41 -16.03 42.39
CA LEU A 118 48.10 -17.29 42.64
C LEU A 118 47.31 -18.16 43.63
N THR A 119 46.81 -17.61 44.74
CA THR A 119 45.98 -18.37 45.71
C THR A 119 44.63 -18.81 45.16
N SER A 120 44.07 -18.10 44.16
CA SER A 120 42.87 -18.56 43.43
C SER A 120 43.14 -19.69 42.43
N THR A 121 44.39 -20.08 42.23
CA THR A 121 44.76 -21.22 41.40
C THR A 121 44.80 -22.48 42.28
N ASP A 122 43.92 -23.46 41.99
CA ASP A 122 43.82 -24.76 42.70
C ASP A 122 45.08 -25.65 42.53
N SER A 123 46.21 -25.20 43.08
CA SER A 123 47.50 -25.88 43.08
C SER A 123 47.87 -26.30 44.50
N PRO A 124 48.11 -27.60 44.77
CA PRO A 124 48.42 -28.07 46.12
C PRO A 124 49.71 -27.47 46.68
N LEU A 125 50.67 -27.11 45.82
CA LEU A 125 51.92 -26.46 46.21
C LEU A 125 51.71 -25.01 46.66
N ILE A 126 50.81 -24.27 45.99
CA ILE A 126 50.48 -22.89 46.37
C ILE A 126 49.70 -22.90 47.69
N GLY A 127 48.72 -23.79 47.83
CA GLY A 127 47.95 -23.95 49.07
C GLY A 127 48.81 -24.31 50.28
N ALA A 128 49.76 -25.25 50.12
CA ALA A 128 50.71 -25.60 51.18
C ALA A 128 51.58 -24.40 51.60
N ILE A 129 52.17 -23.67 50.63
CA ILE A 129 53.03 -22.51 50.94
C ILE A 129 52.21 -21.36 51.56
N ALA A 130 51.02 -21.07 51.04
CA ALA A 130 50.17 -19.99 51.56
C ALA A 130 49.63 -20.24 52.97
N THR A 131 49.48 -21.51 53.38
CA THR A 131 48.98 -21.89 54.72
C THR A 131 50.09 -22.27 55.70
N GLY A 132 51.36 -22.22 55.30
CA GLY A 132 52.50 -22.65 56.15
C GLY A 132 52.58 -24.16 56.38
N GLY A 133 51.92 -24.96 55.53
CA GLY A 133 51.92 -26.42 55.60
C GLY A 133 53.20 -27.07 55.07
N GLU A 134 53.36 -28.37 55.32
CA GLU A 134 54.52 -29.13 54.87
C GLU A 134 54.63 -29.16 53.34
N VAL A 135 55.73 -28.62 52.81
CA VAL A 135 56.06 -28.66 51.38
C VAL A 135 56.69 -30.00 51.04
N SER A 136 56.20 -30.67 49.99
CA SER A 136 56.73 -31.96 49.55
C SER A 136 58.22 -31.88 49.18
N PRO A 137 59.07 -32.80 49.65
CA PRO A 137 60.50 -32.83 49.32
C PRO A 137 60.80 -33.18 47.85
N MET A 138 59.78 -33.45 47.04
CA MET A 138 59.91 -33.64 45.58
C MET A 138 59.62 -32.37 44.76
N ALA A 139 59.26 -31.25 45.39
CA ALA A 139 59.09 -29.97 44.71
C ALA A 139 60.45 -29.37 44.31
N ASP A 140 60.53 -28.66 43.17
CA ASP A 140 61.73 -27.94 42.75
C ASP A 140 62.06 -26.84 43.78
N PRO A 141 63.24 -26.87 44.44
CA PRO A 141 63.61 -25.84 45.42
C PRO A 141 63.61 -24.42 44.84
N ALA A 142 63.91 -24.25 43.54
CA ALA A 142 63.85 -22.94 42.90
C ALA A 142 62.41 -22.43 42.72
N GLU A 143 61.44 -23.33 42.58
CA GLU A 143 60.01 -23.02 42.51
C GLU A 143 59.40 -22.72 43.89
N VAL A 144 59.77 -23.50 44.92
CA VAL A 144 59.36 -23.24 46.31
C VAL A 144 59.85 -21.87 46.77
N ALA A 145 61.13 -21.54 46.54
CA ALA A 145 61.69 -20.24 46.88
C ALA A 145 61.01 -19.08 46.11
N ALA A 146 60.66 -19.29 44.84
CA ALA A 146 60.00 -18.29 44.02
C ALA A 146 58.54 -18.05 44.46
N LEU A 147 57.80 -19.10 44.82
CA LEU A 147 56.44 -18.98 45.35
C LEU A 147 56.43 -18.34 46.74
N ALA A 148 57.35 -18.70 47.63
CA ALA A 148 57.50 -18.07 48.94
C ALA A 148 57.79 -16.55 48.83
N TYR A 149 58.60 -16.13 47.86
CA TYR A 149 58.87 -14.71 47.60
C TYR A 149 57.62 -13.93 47.11
N LEU A 150 56.76 -14.57 46.32
CA LEU A 150 55.55 -13.96 45.75
C LEU A 150 54.38 -13.93 46.74
N LEU A 151 54.17 -15.00 47.50
CA LEU A 151 53.03 -15.17 48.41
C LEU A 151 53.25 -14.55 49.80
N ARG A 152 54.52 -14.44 50.24
CA ARG A 152 54.91 -13.91 51.56
C ARG A 152 54.09 -14.41 52.78
N PRO A 153 53.88 -15.74 52.95
CA PRO A 153 53.29 -16.28 54.18
C PRO A 153 54.15 -15.93 55.42
N GLU A 154 53.60 -16.11 56.62
CA GLU A 154 54.40 -16.02 57.85
C GLU A 154 55.62 -16.96 57.75
N GLY A 155 56.82 -16.46 58.08
CA GLY A 155 58.07 -17.22 57.94
C GLY A 155 58.66 -17.32 56.51
N TRP A 156 58.11 -16.64 55.49
CA TRP A 156 58.56 -16.77 54.07
C TRP A 156 60.07 -16.61 53.83
N ARG A 157 60.78 -15.84 54.66
CA ARG A 157 62.23 -15.65 54.57
C ARG A 157 63.01 -16.94 54.88
N GLU A 158 62.52 -17.75 55.81
CA GLU A 158 63.14 -19.02 56.21
C GLU A 158 62.92 -20.12 55.16
N LEU A 159 61.76 -20.11 54.49
CA LEU A 159 61.47 -20.97 53.34
C LEU A 159 62.41 -20.66 52.15
N ILE A 160 62.74 -19.39 51.90
CA ILE A 160 63.74 -19.03 50.88
C ILE A 160 65.16 -19.46 51.30
N ALA A 161 65.53 -19.28 52.57
CA ALA A 161 66.85 -19.67 53.07
C ALA A 161 67.08 -21.19 52.99
N THR A 162 66.09 -22.00 53.36
CA THR A 162 66.15 -23.48 53.25
C THR A 162 66.14 -23.94 51.80
N ALA A 163 65.25 -23.39 50.96
CA ALA A 163 65.17 -23.77 49.56
C ALA A 163 66.40 -23.37 48.74
N THR A 164 67.05 -22.24 49.04
CA THR A 164 68.29 -21.83 48.35
C THR A 164 69.50 -22.69 48.72
N GLN A 165 69.57 -23.25 49.94
CA GLN A 165 70.60 -24.23 50.31
C GLN A 165 70.44 -25.58 49.59
N ALA A 166 69.24 -25.88 49.09
CA ALA A 166 68.93 -27.14 48.39
C ALA A 166 69.14 -27.09 46.86
N VAL A 167 69.54 -25.95 46.29
CA VAL A 167 69.82 -25.82 44.84
C VAL A 167 71.30 -26.17 44.56
N PRO A 168 71.61 -27.28 43.87
CA PRO A 168 72.99 -27.59 43.50
C PRO A 168 73.48 -26.70 42.34
N GLU A 169 74.63 -26.04 42.52
CA GLU A 169 75.35 -25.40 41.41
C GLU A 169 75.85 -26.47 40.44
N THR A 170 75.35 -26.47 39.20
CA THR A 170 75.62 -27.53 38.23
C THR A 170 77.02 -27.39 37.63
N ALA A 171 77.92 -28.30 37.97
CA ALA A 171 79.25 -28.41 37.35
C ALA A 171 79.18 -29.11 35.99
N GLU A 172 79.88 -28.58 34.98
CA GLU A 172 80.03 -29.21 33.67
C GLU A 172 81.05 -30.36 33.70
N ALA A 173 80.75 -31.48 33.04
CA ALA A 173 81.64 -32.64 32.94
C ALA A 173 82.34 -32.70 31.56
N PRO A 174 83.66 -33.02 31.49
CA PRO A 174 84.37 -33.15 30.24
C PRO A 174 84.12 -34.49 29.53
N VAL A 175 84.25 -34.49 28.20
CA VAL A 175 84.05 -35.65 27.32
C VAL A 175 85.14 -36.70 27.51
N ALA A 176 84.76 -37.98 27.63
CA ALA A 176 85.68 -39.11 27.68
C ALA A 176 85.87 -39.74 26.29
N GLU A 177 87.10 -39.71 25.77
CA GLU A 177 87.51 -40.52 24.61
C GLU A 177 87.92 -41.95 25.04
N ARG A 178 87.13 -42.96 24.63
CA ARG A 178 87.58 -44.21 23.98
C ARG A 178 86.48 -45.27 23.99
N ALA A 179 86.16 -45.80 22.80
CA ALA A 179 85.39 -47.04 22.65
C ALA A 179 86.36 -48.22 22.36
N PRO A 180 86.08 -49.44 22.84
CA PRO A 180 86.83 -50.63 22.45
C PRO A 180 86.41 -51.13 21.06
N GLU A 181 87.31 -51.83 20.37
CA GLU A 181 87.08 -52.36 19.02
C GLU A 181 85.93 -53.39 19.01
N GLY A 182 84.87 -53.08 18.25
CA GLY A 182 83.73 -53.98 18.05
C GLY A 182 83.96 -54.96 16.89
N ASP A 183 83.43 -56.17 17.02
CA ASP A 183 83.43 -57.23 15.99
C ASP A 183 83.06 -56.68 14.59
N PRO A 184 83.94 -56.78 13.58
CA PRO A 184 83.74 -56.12 12.28
C PRO A 184 82.50 -56.62 11.53
N LYS A 185 82.02 -57.85 11.80
CA LYS A 185 80.77 -58.35 11.22
C LYS A 185 79.54 -57.66 11.81
N ARG A 186 79.59 -57.28 13.10
CA ARG A 186 78.53 -56.51 13.76
C ARG A 186 78.54 -55.06 13.28
N LEU A 187 79.72 -54.45 13.10
CA LEU A 187 79.85 -53.11 12.53
C LEU A 187 79.25 -53.03 11.12
N ALA A 188 79.62 -53.94 10.21
CA ALA A 188 79.07 -53.97 8.85
C ALA A 188 77.53 -54.20 8.81
N ALA A 189 76.99 -54.99 9.74
CA ALA A 189 75.55 -55.17 9.87
C ALA A 189 74.85 -53.88 10.33
N LEU A 190 75.39 -53.21 11.35
CA LEU A 190 74.91 -51.93 11.87
C LEU A 190 75.04 -50.79 10.85
N GLU A 191 76.08 -50.79 10.01
CA GLU A 191 76.24 -49.84 8.90
C GLU A 191 75.17 -50.04 7.82
N LYS A 192 74.88 -51.29 7.46
CA LYS A 192 73.79 -51.63 6.51
C LYS A 192 72.42 -51.26 7.07
N GLU A 193 72.20 -51.44 8.37
CA GLU A 193 70.99 -51.03 9.07
C GLU A 193 70.86 -49.49 9.15
N ASN A 194 71.94 -48.79 9.51
CA ASN A 194 72.00 -47.32 9.44
C ASN A 194 71.76 -46.79 8.02
N GLY A 195 72.26 -47.46 6.99
CA GLY A 195 71.98 -47.13 5.59
C GLY A 195 70.48 -47.22 5.26
N LYS A 196 69.81 -48.31 5.67
CA LYS A 196 68.36 -48.46 5.52
C LYS A 196 67.57 -47.40 6.30
N LEU A 197 67.94 -47.15 7.56
CA LEU A 197 67.29 -46.15 8.41
C LEU A 197 67.46 -44.72 7.86
N ARG A 198 68.63 -44.40 7.29
CA ARG A 198 68.87 -43.13 6.58
C ARG A 198 68.03 -43.00 5.31
N GLY A 199 67.87 -44.09 4.55
CA GLY A 199 66.95 -44.14 3.39
C GLY A 199 65.50 -43.87 3.79
N ALA A 200 64.97 -44.63 4.75
CA ALA A 200 63.61 -44.44 5.26
C ALA A 200 63.39 -43.04 5.85
N LEU A 201 64.39 -42.47 6.54
CA LEU A 201 64.32 -41.10 7.05
C LEU A 201 64.32 -40.04 5.93
N ALA A 202 65.02 -40.29 4.82
CA ALA A 202 65.00 -39.42 3.64
C ALA A 202 63.65 -39.49 2.91
N GLU A 203 63.08 -40.68 2.74
CA GLU A 203 61.73 -40.89 2.19
C GLU A 203 60.65 -40.22 3.06
N GLN A 204 60.70 -40.39 4.38
CA GLN A 204 59.79 -39.71 5.31
C GLN A 204 59.92 -38.18 5.23
N ARG A 205 61.15 -37.65 5.07
CA ARG A 205 61.38 -36.21 4.89
C ARG A 205 60.84 -35.70 3.56
N SER A 206 60.97 -36.45 2.46
CA SER A 206 60.43 -36.03 1.16
C SER A 206 58.89 -36.07 1.16
N ALA A 207 58.28 -37.11 1.72
CA ALA A 207 56.84 -37.19 1.94
C ALA A 207 56.33 -36.03 2.82
N ALA A 208 57.04 -35.70 3.90
CA ALA A 208 56.70 -34.56 4.75
C ALA A 208 56.81 -33.22 4.01
N SER A 209 57.79 -33.03 3.11
CA SER A 209 57.88 -31.80 2.30
C SER A 209 56.75 -31.69 1.28
N VAL A 210 56.36 -32.77 0.61
CA VAL A 210 55.20 -32.78 -0.31
C VAL A 210 53.91 -32.43 0.45
N LEU A 211 53.65 -33.07 1.59
CA LEU A 211 52.50 -32.75 2.44
C LEU A 211 52.53 -31.28 2.95
N GLN A 212 53.70 -30.71 3.21
CA GLN A 212 53.81 -29.29 3.58
C GLN A 212 53.51 -28.34 2.41
N GLU A 213 53.88 -28.70 1.18
CA GLU A 213 53.54 -27.93 -0.02
C GLU A 213 52.06 -28.04 -0.35
N GLU A 214 51.47 -29.24 -0.25
CA GLU A 214 50.02 -29.46 -0.37
C GLU A 214 49.25 -28.67 0.69
N LEU A 215 49.65 -28.71 1.97
CA LEU A 215 49.03 -27.89 3.02
C LEU A 215 49.14 -26.38 2.75
N ARG A 216 50.26 -25.91 2.19
CA ARG A 216 50.42 -24.50 1.79
C ARG A 216 49.52 -24.15 0.61
N ARG A 217 49.36 -25.06 -0.36
CA ARG A 217 48.46 -24.91 -1.51
C ARG A 217 47.00 -24.88 -1.06
N MET A 218 46.54 -25.88 -0.32
CA MET A 218 45.16 -25.96 0.18
C MET A 218 44.80 -24.76 1.07
N ARG A 219 45.74 -24.22 1.87
CA ARG A 219 45.52 -22.98 2.64
C ARG A 219 45.36 -21.73 1.77
N ARG A 220 46.05 -21.65 0.62
CA ARG A 220 45.85 -20.56 -0.35
C ARG A 220 44.50 -20.72 -1.03
N GLU A 221 44.18 -21.91 -1.53
CA GLU A 221 42.91 -22.20 -2.20
C GLU A 221 41.70 -21.97 -1.26
N LEU A 222 41.81 -22.32 0.02
CA LEU A 222 40.81 -22.00 1.05
C LEU A 222 40.65 -20.49 1.22
N LYS A 223 41.74 -19.75 1.39
CA LYS A 223 41.69 -18.29 1.52
C LYS A 223 41.09 -17.62 0.28
N ASP A 224 41.49 -18.05 -0.91
CA ASP A 224 40.96 -17.54 -2.18
C ASP A 224 39.47 -17.91 -2.37
N ALA A 225 38.98 -18.97 -1.72
CA ALA A 225 37.55 -19.30 -1.64
C ALA A 225 36.81 -18.44 -0.61
N GLU A 226 37.39 -18.21 0.57
CA GLU A 226 36.86 -17.31 1.61
C GLU A 226 36.75 -15.87 1.10
N ASP A 227 37.80 -15.33 0.47
CA ASP A 227 37.81 -13.99 -0.12
C ASP A 227 36.77 -13.84 -1.26
N ARG A 228 36.51 -14.90 -2.03
CA ARG A 228 35.43 -14.93 -3.03
C ARG A 228 34.04 -15.00 -2.40
N ALA A 229 33.86 -15.81 -1.35
CA ALA A 229 32.60 -15.91 -0.62
C ALA A 229 32.25 -14.60 0.09
N ALA A 230 33.24 -13.92 0.69
CA ALA A 230 33.08 -12.62 1.31
C ALA A 230 32.64 -11.54 0.31
N LYS A 231 33.24 -11.51 -0.89
CA LYS A 231 32.82 -10.61 -1.98
C LYS A 231 31.37 -10.87 -2.41
N ALA A 232 31.04 -12.13 -2.73
CA ALA A 232 29.68 -12.50 -3.14
C ALA A 232 28.63 -12.22 -2.04
N ALA A 233 28.98 -12.38 -0.76
CA ALA A 233 28.12 -12.00 0.36
C ALA A 233 27.92 -10.47 0.45
N GLY A 234 28.96 -9.69 0.19
CA GLY A 234 28.89 -8.22 0.07
C GLY A 234 27.98 -7.76 -1.08
N ASP A 235 28.15 -8.34 -2.26
CA ASP A 235 27.32 -8.04 -3.44
C ASP A 235 25.84 -8.39 -3.18
N LEU A 236 25.57 -9.57 -2.60
CA LEU A 236 24.22 -9.98 -2.19
C LEU A 236 23.62 -9.06 -1.11
N ALA A 237 24.43 -8.53 -0.19
CA ALA A 237 23.98 -7.55 0.80
C ALA A 237 23.64 -6.20 0.14
N ALA A 238 24.45 -5.76 -0.82
CA ALA A 238 24.20 -4.54 -1.60
C ALA A 238 22.91 -4.63 -2.42
N GLU A 239 22.69 -5.73 -3.16
CA GLU A 239 21.44 -5.92 -3.92
C GLU A 239 20.22 -6.04 -3.00
N ARG A 240 20.33 -6.73 -1.86
CA ARG A 240 19.26 -6.76 -0.84
C ARG A 240 18.97 -5.36 -0.28
N GLY A 241 19.98 -4.51 -0.14
CA GLY A 241 19.83 -3.10 0.23
C GLY A 241 19.03 -2.31 -0.82
N ARG A 242 19.43 -2.40 -2.09
CA ARG A 242 18.73 -1.76 -3.21
C ARG A 242 17.28 -2.21 -3.34
N LEU A 243 17.02 -3.52 -3.26
CA LEU A 243 15.67 -4.07 -3.32
C LEU A 243 14.78 -3.58 -2.16
N LYS A 244 15.31 -3.48 -0.95
CA LYS A 244 14.59 -2.89 0.19
C LYS A 244 14.27 -1.41 -0.03
N HIS A 245 15.21 -0.64 -0.57
CA HIS A 245 15.00 0.79 -0.86
C HIS A 245 13.87 0.97 -1.89
N LEU A 246 13.94 0.26 -3.02
CA LEU A 246 12.91 0.28 -4.06
C LEU A 246 11.53 -0.18 -3.55
N ASP A 247 11.48 -1.15 -2.63
CA ASP A 247 10.23 -1.59 -1.98
C ASP A 247 9.68 -0.50 -1.03
N THR A 248 10.53 0.22 -0.28
CA THR A 248 10.09 1.36 0.53
C THR A 248 9.59 2.54 -0.31
N GLU A 249 10.27 2.86 -1.43
CA GLU A 249 9.85 3.90 -2.37
C GLU A 249 8.49 3.56 -2.97
N ARG A 250 8.33 2.38 -3.57
CA ARG A 250 7.06 1.89 -4.12
C ARG A 250 5.93 1.88 -3.10
N ARG A 251 6.19 1.53 -1.84
CA ARG A 251 5.17 1.61 -0.77
C ARG A 251 4.78 3.04 -0.46
N SER A 252 5.71 3.98 -0.51
CA SER A 252 5.42 5.41 -0.31
C SER A 252 4.61 6.00 -1.47
N GLU A 253 4.97 5.65 -2.71
CA GLU A 253 4.24 6.03 -3.93
C GLU A 253 2.82 5.43 -3.92
N ARG A 254 2.69 4.14 -3.59
CA ARG A 254 1.38 3.48 -3.52
C ARG A 254 0.48 4.16 -2.49
N ARG A 255 0.99 4.53 -1.32
CA ARG A 255 0.23 5.28 -0.30
C ARG A 255 -0.19 6.66 -0.77
N ARG A 256 0.68 7.39 -1.50
CA ARG A 256 0.34 8.68 -2.10
C ARG A 256 -0.80 8.52 -3.12
N LEU A 257 -0.66 7.60 -4.07
CA LEU A 257 -1.68 7.31 -5.07
C LEU A 257 -3.00 6.81 -4.46
N GLU A 258 -2.94 5.96 -3.42
CA GLU A 258 -4.11 5.54 -2.64
C GLU A 258 -4.83 6.75 -2.01
N SER A 259 -4.08 7.69 -1.42
CA SER A 259 -4.65 8.92 -0.83
C SER A 259 -5.19 9.91 -1.87
N GLU A 260 -4.53 10.04 -3.02
CA GLU A 260 -5.01 10.85 -4.15
C GLU A 260 -6.32 10.28 -4.71
N VAL A 261 -6.36 8.97 -4.98
CA VAL A 261 -7.57 8.28 -5.44
C VAL A 261 -8.72 8.45 -4.45
N GLU A 262 -8.48 8.33 -3.15
CA GLU A 262 -9.52 8.53 -2.14
C GLU A 262 -9.99 9.99 -2.09
N SER A 263 -9.07 10.97 -2.19
CA SER A 263 -9.45 12.38 -2.27
C SER A 263 -10.33 12.65 -3.51
N MET A 264 -9.99 12.09 -4.67
CA MET A 264 -10.75 12.24 -5.91
C MET A 264 -12.12 11.56 -5.85
N LYS A 265 -12.25 10.41 -5.18
CA LYS A 265 -13.57 9.79 -4.89
C LYS A 265 -14.44 10.71 -4.05
N THR A 266 -13.93 11.25 -2.93
CA THR A 266 -14.73 12.13 -2.08
C THR A 266 -15.13 13.43 -2.79
N GLN A 267 -14.30 13.95 -3.70
CA GLN A 267 -14.67 15.06 -4.58
C GLN A 267 -15.81 14.67 -5.54
N LEU A 268 -15.69 13.52 -6.21
CA LEU A 268 -16.72 13.02 -7.13
C LEU A 268 -18.06 12.75 -6.43
N GLU A 269 -18.03 12.25 -5.19
CA GLU A 269 -19.24 12.05 -4.38
C GLU A 269 -19.89 13.37 -3.98
N ARG A 270 -19.11 14.41 -3.65
CA ARG A 270 -19.62 15.76 -3.38
C ARG A 270 -20.29 16.36 -4.62
N VAL A 271 -19.68 16.25 -5.79
CA VAL A 271 -20.26 16.72 -7.07
C VAL A 271 -21.57 15.98 -7.35
N ARG A 272 -21.56 14.63 -7.34
CA ARG A 272 -22.77 13.82 -7.54
C ARG A 272 -23.89 14.11 -6.54
N LYS A 273 -23.55 14.48 -5.30
CA LYS A 273 -24.55 14.88 -4.31
C LYS A 273 -25.14 16.26 -4.66
N ALA A 274 -24.30 17.23 -5.02
CA ALA A 274 -24.73 18.55 -5.45
C ALA A 274 -25.62 18.48 -6.72
N ASP A 275 -25.27 17.66 -7.70
CA ASP A 275 -26.06 17.46 -8.92
C ASP A 275 -27.47 16.94 -8.59
N ARG A 276 -27.58 15.90 -7.74
CA ARG A 276 -28.87 15.35 -7.29
C ARG A 276 -29.69 16.35 -6.48
N GLU A 277 -29.05 17.20 -5.69
CA GLU A 277 -29.71 18.27 -4.94
C GLU A 277 -30.20 19.37 -5.90
N HIS A 278 -29.42 19.70 -6.93
CA HIS A 278 -29.82 20.62 -7.99
C HIS A 278 -31.00 20.09 -8.82
N GLU A 279 -30.95 18.84 -9.27
CA GLU A 279 -32.06 18.17 -9.97
C GLU A 279 -33.34 18.19 -9.13
N ARG A 280 -33.27 17.84 -7.85
CA ARG A 280 -34.42 17.89 -6.92
C ARG A 280 -34.99 19.30 -6.79
N LEU A 281 -34.14 20.32 -6.64
CA LEU A 281 -34.58 21.72 -6.56
C LEU A 281 -35.22 22.19 -7.87
N THR A 282 -34.67 21.80 -9.02
CA THR A 282 -35.20 22.13 -10.35
C THR A 282 -36.53 21.42 -10.61
N SER A 283 -36.67 20.15 -10.25
CA SER A 283 -37.95 19.42 -10.32
C SER A 283 -39.01 20.03 -9.39
N ALA A 284 -38.66 20.40 -8.16
CA ALA A 284 -39.58 21.04 -7.23
C ALA A 284 -40.03 22.43 -7.72
N ARG A 285 -39.13 23.22 -8.31
CA ARG A 285 -39.46 24.51 -8.96
C ARG A 285 -40.37 24.32 -10.16
N LEU A 286 -40.10 23.35 -11.03
CA LEU A 286 -40.95 23.05 -12.17
C LEU A 286 -42.35 22.61 -11.73
N TRP A 287 -42.45 21.74 -10.72
CA TRP A 287 -43.74 21.32 -10.16
C TRP A 287 -44.52 22.50 -9.60
N LEU A 288 -43.88 23.37 -8.79
CA LEU A 288 -44.51 24.60 -8.28
C LEU A 288 -44.99 25.52 -9.40
N LEU A 289 -44.21 25.71 -10.46
CA LEU A 289 -44.61 26.51 -11.62
C LEU A 289 -45.82 25.89 -12.33
N MET A 290 -45.82 24.59 -12.59
CA MET A 290 -46.96 23.88 -13.22
C MET A 290 -48.22 23.90 -12.34
N GLU A 291 -48.08 23.79 -11.02
CA GLU A 291 -49.18 23.93 -10.07
C GLU A 291 -49.74 25.36 -10.10
N THR A 292 -48.88 26.40 -10.10
CA THR A 292 -49.35 27.79 -10.21
C THR A 292 -50.04 28.06 -11.56
N LEU A 293 -49.53 27.53 -12.67
CA LEU A 293 -50.19 27.63 -13.98
C LEU A 293 -51.55 26.94 -13.99
N SER A 294 -51.63 25.72 -13.44
CA SER A 294 -52.90 24.97 -13.35
C SER A 294 -53.92 25.67 -12.45
N GLY A 295 -53.48 26.23 -11.32
CA GLY A 295 -54.28 27.05 -10.41
C GLY A 295 -54.78 28.34 -11.07
N THR A 296 -53.92 29.07 -11.79
CA THR A 296 -54.33 30.29 -12.52
C THR A 296 -55.30 29.98 -13.66
N ALA A 297 -55.09 28.91 -14.42
CA ALA A 297 -56.03 28.49 -15.47
C ALA A 297 -57.40 28.09 -14.90
N THR A 298 -57.41 27.41 -13.74
CA THR A 298 -58.66 27.04 -13.05
C THR A 298 -59.37 28.28 -12.48
N GLY A 299 -58.62 29.21 -11.89
CA GLY A 299 -59.15 30.49 -11.41
C GLY A 299 -59.73 31.34 -12.54
N LEU A 300 -59.00 31.48 -13.65
CA LEU A 300 -59.45 32.21 -14.84
C LEU A 300 -60.73 31.60 -15.43
N ARG A 301 -60.82 30.26 -15.52
CA ARG A 301 -62.04 29.57 -15.95
C ARG A 301 -63.23 29.92 -15.08
N ARG A 302 -63.04 30.00 -13.76
CA ARG A 302 -64.08 30.35 -12.79
C ARG A 302 -64.51 31.81 -12.89
N GLU A 303 -63.56 32.75 -12.95
CA GLU A 303 -63.84 34.19 -13.04
C GLU A 303 -64.50 34.57 -14.38
N LEU A 304 -64.13 33.92 -15.48
CA LEU A 304 -64.75 34.10 -16.79
C LEU A 304 -66.08 33.34 -16.96
N GLY A 305 -66.54 32.58 -15.97
CA GLY A 305 -67.78 31.81 -16.05
C GLY A 305 -67.78 30.70 -17.11
N LEU A 306 -66.59 30.17 -17.47
CA LEU A 306 -66.41 29.19 -18.53
C LEU A 306 -66.79 27.77 -18.06
N GLU A 307 -68.10 27.53 -17.99
CA GLU A 307 -68.67 26.20 -17.79
C GLU A 307 -68.50 25.35 -19.07
N PRO A 308 -68.37 24.00 -19.00
CA PRO A 308 -68.23 23.17 -20.19
C PRO A 308 -69.48 23.24 -21.08
N VAL A 309 -69.36 23.92 -22.22
CA VAL A 309 -70.45 24.03 -23.21
C VAL A 309 -70.71 22.65 -23.81
N GLY A 310 -71.99 22.28 -23.94
CA GLY A 310 -72.40 20.99 -24.51
C GLY A 310 -72.17 20.92 -26.02
N ASP A 311 -72.43 22.03 -26.71
CA ASP A 311 -72.28 22.18 -28.16
C ASP A 311 -70.87 22.65 -28.52
N ARG A 312 -70.27 22.06 -29.55
CA ARG A 312 -68.89 22.35 -29.98
C ARG A 312 -68.88 23.16 -31.27
N PRO A 313 -67.76 23.84 -31.62
CA PRO A 313 -67.66 24.59 -32.87
C PRO A 313 -67.92 23.76 -34.13
N ALA A 314 -67.59 22.46 -34.08
CA ALA A 314 -67.92 21.49 -35.13
C ALA A 314 -69.41 21.10 -35.21
N ASP A 315 -70.18 21.19 -34.12
CA ASP A 315 -71.64 21.09 -34.16
C ASP A 315 -72.24 22.31 -34.87
N TYR A 316 -71.70 23.51 -34.59
CA TYR A 316 -72.16 24.75 -35.20
C TYR A 316 -72.01 24.74 -36.73
N ILE A 317 -70.86 24.35 -37.30
CA ILE A 317 -70.72 24.22 -38.77
C ILE A 317 -71.63 23.13 -39.34
N ALA A 318 -71.82 22.02 -38.62
CA ALA A 318 -72.72 20.96 -39.07
C ALA A 318 -74.17 21.45 -39.22
N ASP A 319 -74.56 22.47 -38.46
CA ASP A 319 -75.85 23.17 -38.56
C ASP A 319 -75.82 24.40 -39.50
N GLU A 320 -74.68 25.06 -39.72
CA GLU A 320 -74.55 26.38 -40.37
C GLU A 320 -74.01 26.36 -41.82
N LEU A 321 -73.78 25.20 -42.46
CA LEU A 321 -73.18 25.06 -43.81
C LEU A 321 -73.95 25.75 -44.98
N CYS A 322 -73.96 27.09 -44.99
CA CYS A 322 -74.55 28.01 -45.97
C CYS A 322 -74.22 29.52 -45.74
N ALA A 323 -73.04 29.93 -45.24
CA ALA A 323 -72.53 31.32 -45.34
C ALA A 323 -71.01 31.46 -45.08
N GLU A 324 -70.34 32.48 -45.66
CA GLU A 324 -68.86 32.63 -45.68
C GLU A 324 -68.24 33.38 -44.47
N PRO A 325 -67.06 32.97 -43.95
CA PRO A 325 -66.26 33.73 -42.96
C PRO A 325 -64.95 34.39 -43.47
N GLU A 326 -64.40 35.32 -42.68
CA GLU A 326 -63.19 36.16 -42.94
C GLU A 326 -61.84 35.59 -42.44
N GLU A 327 -60.72 35.98 -43.08
CA GLU A 327 -59.39 35.34 -42.93
C GLU A 327 -58.66 35.60 -41.59
N ARG A 328 -57.81 34.65 -41.16
CA ARG A 328 -56.85 34.80 -40.04
C ARG A 328 -55.41 34.53 -40.49
N THR A 329 -54.45 34.90 -39.64
CA THR A 329 -53.02 34.64 -39.84
C THR A 329 -52.47 33.88 -38.63
N ALA A 330 -51.63 32.86 -38.85
CA ALA A 330 -51.13 31.98 -37.80
C ALA A 330 -49.64 31.64 -37.95
N GLU A 331 -48.95 31.50 -36.82
CA GLU A 331 -47.54 31.09 -36.72
C GLU A 331 -47.42 29.60 -36.38
N GLY A 332 -46.65 28.83 -37.17
CA GLY A 332 -46.62 27.37 -37.07
C GLY A 332 -45.50 26.77 -36.21
N SER A 333 -45.85 25.86 -35.30
CA SER A 333 -44.88 25.07 -34.52
C SER A 333 -44.26 23.91 -35.33
N ARG A 334 -42.93 23.94 -35.49
CA ARG A 334 -42.12 22.85 -36.08
C ARG A 334 -41.78 21.78 -35.03
N GLY A 335 -41.60 20.51 -35.42
CA GLY A 335 -41.02 19.53 -34.47
C GLY A 335 -40.86 18.07 -34.89
N LEU A 336 -41.72 17.50 -35.75
CA LEU A 336 -41.70 16.07 -36.08
C LEU A 336 -41.81 15.83 -37.59
N ASP A 337 -41.32 14.68 -38.07
CA ASP A 337 -41.53 14.19 -39.44
C ASP A 337 -43.00 13.81 -39.68
N GLN A 338 -43.44 13.89 -40.94
CA GLN A 338 -44.87 13.85 -41.29
C GLN A 338 -45.44 12.43 -41.45
N THR A 339 -44.58 11.40 -41.37
CA THR A 339 -44.89 10.03 -41.80
C THR A 339 -44.75 8.98 -40.68
N ASP A 340 -44.37 9.40 -39.46
CA ASP A 340 -44.21 8.48 -38.32
C ASP A 340 -45.58 8.18 -37.66
N PRO A 341 -46.02 6.90 -37.54
CA PRO A 341 -47.24 6.56 -36.82
C PRO A 341 -47.26 7.02 -35.35
N GLN A 342 -46.11 7.11 -34.67
CA GLN A 342 -46.04 7.59 -33.29
C GLN A 342 -46.49 9.06 -33.15
N ARG A 343 -46.42 9.84 -34.24
CA ARG A 343 -46.95 11.21 -34.28
C ARG A 343 -48.47 11.23 -34.17
N LEU A 344 -49.18 10.30 -34.82
CA LEU A 344 -50.64 10.24 -34.73
C LEU A 344 -51.07 9.78 -33.33
N ASP A 345 -50.37 8.80 -32.74
CA ASP A 345 -50.56 8.41 -31.34
C ASP A 345 -50.40 9.62 -30.40
N HIS A 346 -49.32 10.42 -30.58
CA HIS A 346 -49.08 11.61 -29.77
C HIS A 346 -50.18 12.68 -29.95
N LEU A 347 -50.55 13.01 -31.20
CA LEU A 347 -51.57 14.02 -31.48
C LEU A 347 -52.96 13.61 -30.94
N LEU A 348 -53.33 12.33 -31.02
CA LEU A 348 -54.58 11.81 -30.46
C LEU A 348 -54.55 11.68 -28.92
N SER A 349 -53.36 11.69 -28.30
CA SER A 349 -53.20 11.70 -26.83
C SER A 349 -53.29 13.09 -26.19
N LEU A 350 -53.27 14.16 -27.00
CA LEU A 350 -53.47 15.54 -26.53
C LEU A 350 -54.88 15.71 -25.94
N PRO A 351 -55.14 16.74 -25.10
CA PRO A 351 -56.48 16.96 -24.55
C PRO A 351 -57.47 17.47 -25.62
N ASN A 352 -58.63 16.81 -25.73
CA ASN A 352 -59.77 17.16 -26.60
C ASN A 352 -59.41 17.44 -28.08
N PRO A 353 -58.62 16.59 -28.77
CA PRO A 353 -58.26 16.82 -30.16
C PRO A 353 -59.48 16.65 -31.06
N HIS A 354 -59.46 17.27 -32.25
CA HIS A 354 -60.46 17.05 -33.29
C HIS A 354 -59.79 16.42 -34.51
N LEU A 355 -60.17 15.17 -34.83
CA LEU A 355 -59.76 14.44 -36.02
C LEU A 355 -60.81 14.62 -37.12
N ILE A 356 -60.49 15.43 -38.12
CA ILE A 356 -61.29 15.61 -39.34
C ILE A 356 -60.75 14.66 -40.41
N VAL A 357 -61.61 13.92 -41.09
CA VAL A 357 -61.21 12.88 -42.05
C VAL A 357 -61.89 13.13 -43.40
N ASP A 358 -61.09 13.29 -44.44
CA ASP A 358 -61.52 13.25 -45.84
C ASP A 358 -61.85 11.79 -46.21
N GLY A 359 -63.15 11.50 -46.25
CA GLY A 359 -63.68 10.15 -46.28
C GLY A 359 -63.32 9.39 -47.55
N TYR A 360 -63.49 10.00 -48.72
CA TYR A 360 -63.20 9.32 -49.99
C TYR A 360 -61.71 9.23 -50.28
N ASN A 361 -60.90 10.23 -49.91
CA ASN A 361 -59.45 10.13 -50.05
C ASN A 361 -58.88 8.96 -49.24
N VAL A 362 -59.36 8.79 -48.01
CA VAL A 362 -59.00 7.64 -47.17
C VAL A 362 -59.53 6.32 -47.72
N THR A 363 -60.81 6.22 -48.13
CA THR A 363 -61.35 4.93 -48.60
C THR A 363 -60.83 4.51 -49.96
N ILE A 364 -60.64 5.43 -50.90
CA ILE A 364 -60.10 5.14 -52.23
C ILE A 364 -58.64 4.65 -52.08
N SER A 365 -57.82 5.35 -51.27
CA SER A 365 -56.44 4.95 -50.99
C SER A 365 -56.32 3.60 -50.24
N ALA A 366 -57.36 3.15 -49.54
CA ALA A 366 -57.32 1.94 -48.72
C ALA A 366 -57.98 0.71 -49.37
N TRP A 367 -59.09 0.91 -50.07
CA TRP A 367 -60.00 -0.15 -50.50
C TRP A 367 -60.64 0.08 -51.89
N GLY A 368 -60.21 1.11 -52.63
CA GLY A 368 -60.83 1.57 -53.88
C GLY A 368 -61.08 0.47 -54.94
N GLU A 369 -60.19 -0.52 -55.02
CA GLU A 369 -60.26 -1.62 -56.00
C GLU A 369 -61.13 -2.81 -55.55
N THR A 370 -61.58 -2.85 -54.29
CA THR A 370 -62.09 -4.10 -53.65
C THR A 370 -63.50 -4.00 -53.05
N LEU A 371 -64.00 -2.80 -52.79
CA LEU A 371 -65.28 -2.57 -52.10
C LEU A 371 -66.09 -1.48 -52.81
N THR A 372 -67.42 -1.59 -52.76
CA THR A 372 -68.31 -0.52 -53.26
C THR A 372 -68.21 0.74 -52.39
N LEU A 373 -68.58 1.91 -52.92
CA LEU A 373 -68.51 3.19 -52.16
C LEU A 373 -69.27 3.14 -50.83
N GLU A 374 -70.41 2.44 -50.76
CA GLU A 374 -71.14 2.24 -49.51
C GLU A 374 -70.39 1.31 -48.53
N GLN A 375 -69.81 0.21 -49.01
CA GLN A 375 -69.02 -0.70 -48.18
C GLN A 375 -67.75 -0.02 -47.64
N GLN A 376 -67.09 0.78 -48.49
CA GLN A 376 -65.97 1.65 -48.14
C GLN A 376 -66.33 2.61 -47.00
N ARG A 377 -67.40 3.40 -47.16
CA ARG A 377 -67.91 4.32 -46.12
C ARG A 377 -68.19 3.61 -44.81
N ASN A 378 -68.95 2.52 -44.86
CA ASN A 378 -69.35 1.78 -43.66
C ASN A 378 -68.14 1.18 -42.93
N ARG A 379 -67.12 0.72 -43.67
CA ARG A 379 -65.85 0.20 -43.12
C ARG A 379 -65.02 1.29 -42.45
N LEU A 380 -64.88 2.47 -43.08
CA LEU A 380 -64.15 3.60 -42.50
C LEU A 380 -64.82 4.08 -41.21
N VAL A 381 -66.13 4.33 -41.24
CA VAL A 381 -66.89 4.79 -40.06
C VAL A 381 -66.84 3.77 -38.92
N GLN A 382 -66.89 2.47 -39.22
CA GLN A 382 -66.73 1.43 -38.20
C GLN A 382 -65.33 1.43 -37.56
N GLY A 383 -64.27 1.59 -38.35
CA GLY A 383 -62.90 1.69 -37.85
C GLY A 383 -62.67 2.93 -36.99
N LEU A 384 -63.16 4.09 -37.45
CA LEU A 384 -63.09 5.34 -36.69
C LEU A 384 -63.91 5.29 -35.39
N GLY A 385 -65.01 4.52 -35.34
CA GLY A 385 -65.75 4.26 -34.11
C GLY A 385 -64.95 3.49 -33.05
N ALA A 386 -63.90 2.75 -33.45
CA ALA A 386 -62.94 2.17 -32.49
C ALA A 386 -61.93 3.23 -32.00
N VAL A 387 -61.47 4.13 -32.88
CA VAL A 387 -60.61 5.27 -32.52
C VAL A 387 -61.30 6.16 -31.49
N ALA A 388 -62.57 6.52 -31.73
CA ALA A 388 -63.38 7.36 -30.83
C ALA A 388 -63.67 6.70 -29.46
N ALA A 389 -63.56 5.36 -29.37
CA ALA A 389 -63.71 4.62 -28.12
C ALA A 389 -62.38 4.45 -27.35
N GLN A 390 -61.24 4.51 -28.05
CA GLN A 390 -59.89 4.38 -27.47
C GLN A 390 -59.25 5.73 -27.14
N THR A 391 -59.71 6.81 -27.76
CA THR A 391 -59.16 8.17 -27.64
C THR A 391 -60.25 9.15 -27.19
N ASN A 392 -59.87 10.27 -26.58
CA ASN A 392 -60.80 11.36 -26.28
C ASN A 392 -60.93 12.34 -27.47
N ALA A 393 -60.70 11.85 -28.69
CA ALA A 393 -60.78 12.65 -29.91
C ALA A 393 -62.24 12.82 -30.34
N GLU A 394 -62.60 14.05 -30.69
CA GLU A 394 -63.75 14.25 -31.58
C GLU A 394 -63.39 13.77 -32.97
N ILE A 395 -64.27 13.03 -33.64
CA ILE A 395 -64.01 12.52 -34.99
C ILE A 395 -65.13 12.95 -35.93
N THR A 396 -64.78 13.70 -36.97
CA THR A 396 -65.68 14.13 -38.03
C THR A 396 -65.20 13.60 -39.37
N VAL A 397 -66.06 12.91 -40.11
CA VAL A 397 -65.75 12.37 -41.45
C VAL A 397 -66.59 13.11 -42.48
N VAL A 398 -65.95 13.67 -43.49
CA VAL A 398 -66.61 14.37 -44.60
C VAL A 398 -66.57 13.49 -45.85
N PHE A 399 -67.72 13.28 -46.49
CA PHE A 399 -67.82 12.60 -47.79
C PHE A 399 -68.33 13.57 -48.86
N ASP A 400 -67.87 13.39 -50.10
CA ASP A 400 -68.26 14.24 -51.23
C ASP A 400 -69.69 13.95 -51.74
N GLY A 401 -70.41 15.00 -52.10
CA GLY A 401 -71.87 15.04 -52.27
C GLY A 401 -72.38 14.69 -53.67
N ALA A 402 -72.17 13.46 -54.13
CA ALA A 402 -72.71 12.97 -55.42
C ALA A 402 -73.89 11.97 -55.31
N ASP A 403 -73.88 11.08 -54.30
CA ASP A 403 -74.92 10.06 -54.11
C ASP A 403 -75.84 10.39 -52.92
N ALA A 404 -77.01 10.96 -53.23
CA ALA A 404 -77.98 11.36 -52.22
C ALA A 404 -78.70 10.15 -51.58
N ILE A 405 -78.38 9.86 -50.32
CA ILE A 405 -79.34 9.25 -49.38
C ILE A 405 -79.55 10.24 -48.24
N PHE A 406 -80.75 10.81 -48.20
CA PHE A 406 -81.16 11.84 -47.23
C PHE A 406 -81.04 11.39 -45.77
N GLY A 407 -80.66 12.33 -44.93
CA GLY A 407 -80.74 12.24 -43.46
C GLY A 407 -79.39 12.05 -42.80
N ALA A 408 -79.04 12.97 -41.89
CA ALA A 408 -77.97 12.78 -40.93
C ALA A 408 -78.26 11.51 -40.10
N LYS A 409 -77.56 10.42 -40.39
CA LYS A 409 -77.62 9.23 -39.54
C LYS A 409 -76.91 9.55 -38.23
N PRO A 410 -77.52 9.25 -37.07
CA PRO A 410 -76.94 9.59 -35.78
C PRO A 410 -75.57 8.92 -35.61
N SER A 411 -74.67 9.66 -34.97
CA SER A 411 -73.26 9.33 -34.75
C SER A 411 -73.00 7.84 -34.52
N ALA A 412 -72.29 7.20 -35.45
CA ALA A 412 -71.89 5.81 -35.27
C ALA A 412 -70.76 5.75 -34.24
N ARG A 413 -71.11 5.43 -32.98
CA ARG A 413 -70.15 5.24 -31.86
C ARG A 413 -69.16 6.41 -31.69
N GLY A 414 -69.66 7.64 -31.61
CA GLY A 414 -68.83 8.83 -31.37
C GLY A 414 -68.19 9.45 -32.62
N VAL A 415 -68.50 8.94 -33.83
CA VAL A 415 -68.06 9.54 -35.10
C VAL A 415 -69.20 10.35 -35.73
N ARG A 416 -68.94 11.63 -36.00
CA ARG A 416 -69.78 12.53 -36.80
C ARG A 416 -69.53 12.25 -38.29
N VAL A 417 -70.59 12.19 -39.09
CA VAL A 417 -70.50 11.97 -40.54
C VAL A 417 -71.26 13.08 -41.25
N LEU A 418 -70.53 13.83 -42.08
CA LEU A 418 -71.02 14.94 -42.89
C LEU A 418 -70.91 14.57 -44.38
N PHE A 419 -71.79 15.16 -45.18
CA PHE A 419 -71.75 15.10 -46.64
C PHE A 419 -71.68 16.53 -47.17
N SER A 420 -70.82 16.82 -48.15
CA SER A 420 -70.76 18.15 -48.75
C SER A 420 -72.06 18.49 -49.49
N ALA A 421 -72.35 19.79 -49.59
CA ALA A 421 -73.52 20.26 -50.33
C ALA A 421 -73.36 19.99 -51.83
N LYS A 422 -74.48 19.90 -52.56
CA LYS A 422 -74.46 19.65 -54.01
C LYS A 422 -73.75 20.78 -54.76
N GLY A 423 -72.53 20.51 -55.21
CA GLY A 423 -71.66 21.49 -55.90
C GLY A 423 -70.54 22.07 -55.04
N GLN A 424 -70.40 21.62 -53.78
CA GLN A 424 -69.28 21.91 -52.89
C GLN A 424 -68.41 20.66 -52.73
N ILE A 425 -67.08 20.82 -52.79
CA ILE A 425 -66.14 19.71 -52.64
C ILE A 425 -65.93 19.43 -51.15
N ALA A 426 -65.79 18.15 -50.76
CA ALA A 426 -65.49 17.74 -49.39
C ALA A 426 -64.27 18.49 -48.79
N ASP A 427 -63.25 18.76 -49.60
CA ASP A 427 -62.04 19.53 -49.29
C ASP A 427 -62.32 20.90 -48.67
N ASP A 428 -63.30 21.63 -49.20
CA ASP A 428 -63.66 22.96 -48.71
C ASP A 428 -64.31 22.87 -47.33
N VAL A 429 -65.19 21.89 -47.12
CA VAL A 429 -65.85 21.61 -45.83
C VAL A 429 -64.81 21.17 -44.79
N VAL A 430 -63.79 20.40 -45.18
CA VAL A 430 -62.68 19.98 -44.31
C VAL A 430 -61.84 21.18 -43.86
N VAL A 431 -61.57 22.13 -44.76
CA VAL A 431 -60.84 23.39 -44.43
C VAL A 431 -61.69 24.29 -43.53
N GLU A 432 -63.00 24.38 -43.78
CA GLU A 432 -63.95 25.15 -42.97
C GLU A 432 -64.05 24.60 -41.53
N LEU A 433 -64.17 23.28 -41.37
CA LEU A 433 -64.12 22.60 -40.07
C LEU A 433 -62.81 22.85 -39.32
N ALA A 434 -61.67 22.89 -40.02
CA ALA A 434 -60.39 23.19 -39.38
C ALA A 434 -60.27 24.65 -38.90
N ARG A 435 -60.99 25.57 -39.55
CA ARG A 435 -60.88 27.03 -39.36
C ARG A 435 -61.71 27.59 -38.21
N VAL A 436 -62.88 27.01 -37.93
CA VAL A 436 -63.80 27.48 -36.88
C VAL A 436 -63.42 26.96 -35.49
N GLU A 437 -62.57 25.94 -35.43
CA GLU A 437 -62.00 25.44 -34.17
C GLU A 437 -61.14 26.52 -33.47
N PRO A 438 -61.12 26.56 -32.12
CA PRO A 438 -60.47 27.61 -31.38
C PRO A 438 -58.95 27.43 -31.39
N GLU A 439 -58.24 28.54 -31.51
CA GLU A 439 -56.77 28.58 -31.51
C GLU A 439 -56.21 27.90 -30.25
N GLY A 440 -55.32 26.92 -30.46
CA GLY A 440 -54.76 26.08 -29.39
C GLY A 440 -55.46 24.74 -29.17
N ARG A 441 -56.64 24.47 -29.75
CA ARG A 441 -57.18 23.10 -29.83
C ARG A 441 -56.38 22.29 -30.86
N PRO A 442 -55.93 21.06 -30.56
CA PRO A 442 -55.25 20.23 -31.56
C PRO A 442 -56.24 19.73 -32.61
N VAL A 443 -56.22 20.34 -33.80
CA VAL A 443 -56.98 19.89 -34.97
C VAL A 443 -56.06 19.05 -35.86
N ILE A 444 -56.51 17.85 -36.22
CA ILE A 444 -55.79 16.89 -37.05
C ILE A 444 -56.65 16.63 -38.28
N VAL A 445 -56.12 16.82 -39.48
CA VAL A 445 -56.85 16.53 -40.71
C VAL A 445 -56.19 15.38 -41.45
N VAL A 446 -56.96 14.35 -41.79
CA VAL A 446 -56.49 13.23 -42.59
C VAL A 446 -56.94 13.40 -44.03
N SER A 447 -55.99 13.70 -44.91
CA SER A 447 -56.13 13.66 -46.37
C SER A 447 -54.74 13.45 -47.00
N SER A 448 -54.71 12.89 -48.22
CA SER A 448 -53.47 12.77 -49.01
C SER A 448 -53.33 13.87 -50.06
N ASP A 449 -54.32 14.75 -50.21
CA ASP A 449 -54.22 15.88 -51.11
C ASP A 449 -53.26 16.95 -50.54
N GLN A 450 -52.32 17.41 -51.36
CA GLN A 450 -51.32 18.42 -50.98
C GLN A 450 -51.91 19.82 -50.91
N GLU A 451 -52.96 20.13 -51.68
CA GLU A 451 -53.66 21.40 -51.64
C GLU A 451 -54.46 21.52 -50.34
N VAL A 452 -55.23 20.49 -49.98
CA VAL A 452 -55.92 20.40 -48.67
C VAL A 452 -54.90 20.48 -47.54
N ALA A 453 -53.82 19.69 -47.59
CA ALA A 453 -52.78 19.72 -46.57
C ALA A 453 -52.00 21.05 -46.49
N MET A 454 -52.07 21.92 -47.51
CA MET A 454 -51.51 23.28 -47.46
C MET A 454 -52.52 24.26 -46.88
N ARG A 455 -53.77 24.23 -47.36
CA ARG A 455 -54.87 25.08 -46.87
C ARG A 455 -55.10 24.88 -45.37
N VAL A 456 -55.23 23.63 -44.93
CA VAL A 456 -55.39 23.24 -43.53
C VAL A 456 -54.24 23.70 -42.62
N ARG A 457 -52.98 23.68 -43.10
CA ARG A 457 -51.84 24.21 -42.32
C ARG A 457 -51.93 25.70 -42.10
N ARG A 458 -52.48 26.45 -43.05
CA ARG A 458 -52.68 27.91 -42.93
C ARG A 458 -53.67 28.23 -41.83
N GLU A 459 -54.69 27.39 -41.65
CA GLU A 459 -55.66 27.46 -40.55
C GLU A 459 -55.14 26.82 -39.23
N GLY A 460 -53.85 26.49 -39.13
CA GLY A 460 -53.19 26.03 -37.89
C GLY A 460 -53.31 24.54 -37.56
N ALA A 461 -53.99 23.75 -38.40
CA ALA A 461 -54.24 22.33 -38.16
C ALA A 461 -53.10 21.42 -38.67
N TYR A 462 -53.02 20.21 -38.10
CA TYR A 462 -52.00 19.20 -38.42
C TYR A 462 -52.47 18.23 -39.52
N PRO A 463 -51.99 18.35 -40.77
CA PRO A 463 -52.32 17.37 -41.79
C PRO A 463 -51.55 16.06 -41.58
N VAL A 464 -52.24 14.94 -41.81
CA VAL A 464 -51.76 13.56 -41.68
C VAL A 464 -52.11 12.81 -42.97
N PRO A 465 -51.15 12.14 -43.65
CA PRO A 465 -51.45 11.40 -44.87
C PRO A 465 -52.42 10.24 -44.63
N SER A 466 -53.38 10.04 -45.53
CA SER A 466 -54.40 8.96 -45.46
C SER A 466 -53.82 7.56 -45.21
N PRO A 467 -52.69 7.13 -45.82
CA PRO A 467 -52.10 5.82 -45.56
C PRO A 467 -51.63 5.62 -44.11
N LEU A 468 -51.36 6.70 -43.37
CA LEU A 468 -50.94 6.63 -41.97
C LEU A 468 -52.13 6.27 -41.07
N LEU A 469 -53.29 6.92 -41.26
CA LEU A 469 -54.54 6.55 -40.57
C LEU A 469 -54.94 5.10 -40.89
N VAL A 470 -54.83 4.69 -42.16
CA VAL A 470 -55.19 3.32 -42.59
C VAL A 470 -54.29 2.27 -41.93
N ARG A 471 -52.98 2.51 -41.83
CA ARG A 471 -52.04 1.64 -41.11
C ARG A 471 -52.31 1.62 -39.61
N TRP A 472 -52.72 2.75 -39.02
CA TRP A 472 -53.10 2.84 -37.62
C TRP A 472 -54.35 1.98 -37.34
N LEU A 473 -55.40 2.14 -38.15
CA LEU A 473 -56.66 1.37 -38.12
C LEU A 473 -56.50 -0.15 -38.38
N GLN A 474 -55.32 -0.60 -38.80
CA GLN A 474 -54.99 -2.03 -38.99
C GLN A 474 -54.13 -2.61 -37.85
N ARG A 475 -53.62 -1.76 -36.94
CA ARG A 475 -52.81 -2.17 -35.78
C ARG A 475 -53.64 -2.29 -34.49
N SER A 476 -54.71 -1.51 -34.40
CA SER A 476 -55.69 -1.48 -33.30
C SER A 476 -56.89 -2.38 -33.57
#